data_AF-A0A7U6FRZ8-F1
#
_entry.id   AF-A0A7U6FRZ8-F1
#
_cell.length_a   1.000
_cell.length_b   1.000
_cell.length_c   1.000
_cell.angle_alpha   90.00
_cell.angle_beta   90.00
_cell.angle_gamma   90.00
#
_symmetry.space_group_name_H-M   'P 1'
#
loop_
_entity.id
_entity.type
_entity.pdbx_description
1 polymer ?
#
loop_
_entity_poly.entity_id
_entity_poly.type
_entity_poly.pdbx_seq_one_letter_code
_entity_poly.pdbx_strand_id
1 'polypeptide(L)'
;MNYPIPHNPTQQAVALSIADVFKARQSNRRLADYPYALAFFKRYFGVRTPRRSQLLSLSAYHSASVKDITKAVELFIKTNGQIGYAINTRIKFEAFPSLKNANETKFNNGFDMRSRRNEKIEIKQMDAHQTLFDEKLTALMTMSNKQLGGWVSENEEHFNKFELYDCLRCWFKKHRKSDWTFHDLYNGIEPSKIAYDLSFDD
;
A
#
# COMPACT_ATOMS: atom_id res chain seq x y z
N MET A 1 8.87 -44.58 -4.45
CA MET A 1 8.07 -43.45 -3.96
C MET A 1 7.44 -42.75 -5.16
N ASN A 2 6.12 -42.83 -5.32
CA ASN A 2 5.38 -42.08 -6.33
C ASN A 2 5.03 -40.72 -5.74
N TYR A 3 5.75 -39.66 -6.15
CA TYR A 3 5.30 -38.30 -5.88
C TYR A 3 4.05 -38.02 -6.71
N PRO A 4 2.98 -37.40 -6.15
CA PRO A 4 1.82 -37.02 -6.93
C PRO A 4 2.27 -36.08 -8.04
N ILE A 5 2.06 -36.50 -9.30
CA ILE A 5 2.44 -35.71 -10.47
C ILE A 5 1.48 -34.52 -10.54
N PRO A 6 1.99 -33.28 -10.54
CA PRO A 6 1.11 -32.12 -10.64
C PRO A 6 0.33 -32.12 -11.96
N HIS A 7 -0.96 -31.79 -11.93
CA HIS A 7 -1.80 -31.70 -13.13
C HIS A 7 -1.38 -30.55 -14.08
N ASN A 8 -0.60 -29.58 -13.60
CA ASN A 8 -0.10 -28.48 -14.43
C ASN A 8 1.15 -28.92 -15.22
N PRO A 9 1.14 -28.82 -16.56
CA PRO A 9 2.26 -29.21 -17.42
C PRO A 9 3.59 -28.52 -17.07
N THR A 10 3.54 -27.25 -16.66
CA THR A 10 4.72 -26.47 -16.25
C THR A 10 5.35 -27.07 -14.97
N GLN A 11 4.53 -27.41 -13.98
CA GLN A 11 5.00 -28.01 -12.71
C GLN A 11 5.56 -29.40 -12.93
N GLN A 12 4.87 -30.20 -13.76
CA GLN A 12 5.35 -31.52 -14.13
C GLN A 12 6.70 -31.45 -14.84
N ALA A 13 6.87 -30.51 -15.78
CA ALA A 13 8.14 -30.31 -16.48
C ALA A 13 9.27 -29.93 -15.51
N VAL A 14 9.01 -29.04 -14.54
CA VAL A 14 9.98 -28.67 -13.50
C VAL A 14 10.33 -29.87 -12.62
N ALA A 15 9.35 -30.55 -12.04
CA ALA A 15 9.58 -31.68 -11.14
C ALA A 15 10.37 -32.81 -11.84
N LEU A 16 9.99 -33.16 -13.06
CA LEU A 16 10.70 -34.18 -13.85
C LEU A 16 12.10 -33.73 -14.25
N SER A 17 12.30 -32.45 -14.60
CA SER A 17 13.63 -31.93 -14.93
C SER A 17 14.59 -32.01 -13.75
N ILE A 18 14.12 -31.67 -12.55
CA ILE A 18 14.90 -31.78 -11.31
C ILE A 18 15.25 -33.25 -11.04
N ALA A 19 14.28 -34.15 -11.15
CA ALA A 19 14.49 -35.59 -10.97
C ALA A 19 15.51 -36.17 -11.96
N ASP A 20 15.44 -35.76 -13.24
CA ASP A 20 16.37 -36.20 -14.28
C ASP A 20 17.82 -35.77 -13.96
N VAL A 21 18.01 -34.54 -13.47
CA VAL A 21 19.34 -34.05 -13.07
C VAL A 21 19.85 -34.76 -11.81
N PHE A 22 19.00 -35.00 -10.82
CA PHE A 22 19.39 -35.77 -9.62
C PHE A 22 19.81 -37.20 -9.96
N LYS A 23 19.06 -37.90 -10.81
CA LYS A 23 19.43 -39.23 -11.29
C LYS A 23 20.76 -39.22 -12.04
N ALA A 24 20.97 -38.23 -12.91
CA ALA A 24 22.23 -38.09 -13.64
C ALA A 24 23.43 -37.90 -12.69
N ARG A 25 23.28 -37.08 -11.64
CA ARG A 25 24.29 -36.89 -10.59
C ARG A 25 24.60 -38.18 -9.84
N GLN A 26 23.57 -38.92 -9.41
CA GLN A 26 23.75 -40.19 -8.69
C GLN A 26 24.46 -41.25 -9.54
N SER A 27 24.26 -41.21 -10.86
CA SER A 27 24.93 -42.12 -11.80
C SER A 27 26.36 -41.71 -12.20
N ASN A 28 26.97 -40.72 -11.53
CA ASN A 28 28.29 -40.15 -11.86
C ASN A 28 28.46 -39.72 -13.32
N ARG A 29 27.36 -39.39 -14.01
CA ARG A 29 27.42 -38.88 -15.39
C ARG A 29 27.84 -37.43 -15.39
N ARG A 30 28.76 -37.06 -16.29
CA ARG A 30 29.11 -35.66 -16.54
C ARG A 30 27.86 -34.88 -16.95
N LEU A 31 27.55 -33.83 -16.19
CA LEU A 31 26.43 -32.93 -16.49
C LEU A 31 26.83 -31.98 -17.63
N ALA A 32 25.86 -31.69 -18.50
CA ALA A 32 25.98 -30.64 -19.51
C ALA A 32 25.99 -29.26 -18.85
N ASP A 33 26.41 -28.24 -19.60
CA ASP A 33 26.23 -26.84 -19.19
C ASP A 33 24.73 -26.53 -19.12
N TYR A 34 24.27 -25.97 -17.99
CA TYR A 34 22.85 -25.70 -17.69
C TYR A 34 21.95 -26.96 -17.64
N PRO A 35 22.26 -27.95 -16.78
CA PRO A 35 21.60 -29.25 -16.79
C PRO A 35 20.10 -29.19 -16.43
N TYR A 36 19.68 -28.27 -15.56
CA TYR A 36 18.27 -28.12 -15.19
C TYR A 36 17.48 -27.45 -16.32
N ALA A 37 18.02 -26.39 -16.92
CA ALA A 37 17.38 -25.73 -18.05
C ALA A 37 17.18 -26.67 -19.24
N LEU A 38 18.22 -27.43 -19.62
CA LEU A 38 18.14 -28.37 -20.75
C LEU A 38 17.16 -29.52 -20.48
N ALA A 39 17.12 -30.03 -19.25
CA ALA A 39 16.14 -31.05 -18.86
C ALA A 39 14.72 -30.48 -18.90
N PHE A 40 14.52 -29.26 -18.41
CA PHE A 40 13.24 -28.57 -18.46
C PHE A 40 12.78 -28.31 -19.89
N PHE A 41 13.63 -27.80 -20.78
CA PHE A 41 13.28 -27.59 -22.18
C PHE A 41 12.85 -28.88 -22.88
N LYS A 42 13.54 -29.99 -22.62
CA LYS A 42 13.15 -31.30 -23.15
C LYS A 42 11.75 -31.71 -22.71
N ARG A 43 11.37 -31.43 -21.45
CA ARG A 43 10.06 -31.79 -20.89
C ARG A 43 8.96 -30.83 -21.34
N TYR A 44 9.25 -29.53 -21.41
CA TYR A 44 8.27 -28.48 -21.67
C TYR A 44 8.03 -28.22 -23.16
N PHE A 45 9.10 -28.24 -23.98
CA PHE A 45 9.02 -28.00 -25.43
C PHE A 45 9.25 -29.27 -26.27
N GLY A 46 9.56 -30.41 -25.64
CA GLY A 46 9.92 -31.65 -26.34
C GLY A 46 11.36 -31.67 -26.90
N VAL A 47 12.09 -30.55 -26.84
CA VAL A 47 13.44 -30.40 -27.42
C VAL A 47 14.40 -29.78 -26.42
N ARG A 48 15.69 -30.17 -26.47
CA ARG A 48 16.72 -29.62 -25.57
C ARG A 48 17.16 -28.20 -25.91
N THR A 49 17.03 -27.81 -27.18
CA THR A 49 17.44 -26.49 -27.68
C THR A 49 16.28 -25.84 -28.45
N PRO A 50 15.30 -25.27 -27.74
CA PRO A 50 14.17 -24.59 -28.37
C PRO A 50 14.63 -23.34 -29.12
N ARG A 51 13.82 -22.91 -30.10
CA ARG A 51 14.08 -21.65 -30.83
C ARG A 51 13.91 -20.45 -29.92
N ARG A 52 14.58 -19.33 -30.23
CA ARG A 52 14.47 -18.08 -29.46
C ARG A 52 13.00 -17.65 -29.28
N SER A 53 12.18 -17.73 -30.32
CA SER A 53 10.76 -17.39 -30.25
C SER A 53 9.99 -18.20 -29.19
N GLN A 54 10.32 -19.48 -29.02
CA GLN A 54 9.71 -20.32 -27.98
C GLN A 54 10.22 -19.93 -26.59
N LEU A 55 11.52 -19.67 -26.45
CA LEU A 55 12.13 -19.26 -25.19
C LEU A 55 11.65 -17.90 -24.68
N LEU A 56 11.29 -16.98 -25.58
CA LEU A 56 10.75 -15.67 -25.21
C LEU A 56 9.46 -15.78 -24.36
N SER A 57 8.67 -16.84 -24.55
CA SER A 57 7.48 -17.09 -23.70
C SER A 57 7.83 -17.29 -22.22
N LEU A 58 9.06 -17.73 -21.93
CA LEU A 58 9.56 -17.95 -20.57
C LEU A 58 10.22 -16.70 -19.97
N SER A 59 10.56 -15.70 -20.78
CA SER A 59 11.30 -14.52 -20.32
C SER A 59 10.38 -13.38 -19.92
N ALA A 60 10.82 -12.58 -18.94
CA ALA A 60 10.20 -11.29 -18.64
C ALA A 60 10.60 -10.20 -19.66
N TYR A 61 11.73 -10.39 -20.38
CA TYR A 61 12.31 -9.38 -21.26
C TYR A 61 12.33 -9.86 -22.71
N HIS A 62 11.69 -9.11 -23.60
CA HIS A 62 11.56 -9.45 -25.03
C HIS A 62 12.89 -9.34 -25.80
N SER A 63 13.86 -8.57 -25.27
CA SER A 63 15.20 -8.39 -25.84
C SER A 63 16.20 -9.45 -25.39
N ALA A 64 15.85 -10.36 -24.47
CA ALA A 64 16.80 -11.32 -23.92
C ALA A 64 17.38 -12.27 -25.00
N SER A 65 18.67 -12.59 -24.85
CA SER A 65 19.32 -13.58 -25.70
C SER A 65 18.95 -15.00 -25.26
N VAL A 66 19.11 -15.99 -26.15
CA VAL A 66 18.90 -17.41 -25.82
C VAL A 66 19.75 -17.83 -24.61
N LYS A 67 20.99 -17.33 -24.52
CA LYS A 67 21.92 -17.62 -23.43
C LYS A 67 21.43 -17.06 -22.10
N ASP A 68 20.92 -15.84 -22.10
CA ASP A 68 20.39 -15.20 -20.89
C ASP A 68 19.14 -15.90 -20.38
N ILE A 69 18.23 -16.26 -21.28
CA ILE A 69 17.02 -17.01 -20.93
C ILE A 69 17.40 -18.39 -20.38
N THR A 70 18.34 -19.09 -21.03
CA THR A 70 18.82 -20.41 -20.56
C THR A 70 19.42 -20.32 -19.16
N LYS A 71 20.28 -19.33 -18.92
CA LYS A 71 20.90 -19.08 -17.61
C LYS A 71 19.86 -18.71 -16.55
N ALA A 72 18.87 -17.90 -16.91
CA ALA A 72 17.77 -17.53 -16.03
C ALA A 72 16.93 -18.73 -15.63
N VAL A 73 16.56 -19.59 -16.58
CA VAL A 73 15.76 -20.80 -16.34
C VAL A 73 16.55 -21.80 -15.48
N GLU A 74 17.84 -21.97 -15.77
CA GLU A 74 18.73 -22.81 -14.94
C GLU A 74 18.71 -22.35 -13.49
N LEU A 75 18.97 -21.07 -13.26
CA LEU A 75 19.06 -20.51 -11.91
C LEU A 75 17.70 -20.57 -11.20
N PHE A 76 16.63 -20.29 -11.93
CA PHE A 76 15.26 -20.34 -11.43
C PHE A 76 14.89 -21.75 -10.93
N ILE A 77 15.13 -22.79 -11.72
CA ILE A 77 14.82 -24.17 -11.32
C ILE A 77 15.77 -24.65 -10.22
N LYS A 78 17.08 -24.38 -10.35
CA LYS A 78 18.09 -24.78 -9.36
C LYS A 78 17.81 -24.20 -7.98
N THR A 79 17.21 -23.02 -7.90
CA THR A 79 16.88 -22.34 -6.64
C THR A 79 15.44 -22.58 -6.19
N ASN A 80 14.74 -23.57 -6.75
CA ASN A 80 13.33 -23.84 -6.46
C ASN A 80 12.45 -22.58 -6.59
N GLY A 81 12.76 -21.75 -7.59
CA GLY A 81 12.02 -20.55 -7.95
C GLY A 81 12.38 -19.28 -7.18
N GLN A 82 13.29 -19.34 -6.21
CA GLN A 82 13.68 -18.17 -5.40
C GLN A 82 14.32 -17.06 -6.24
N ILE A 83 15.13 -17.41 -7.25
CA ILE A 83 15.76 -16.43 -8.15
C ILE A 83 15.13 -16.53 -9.53
N GLY A 84 14.13 -15.69 -9.79
CA GLY A 84 13.37 -15.72 -11.03
C GLY A 84 13.26 -14.40 -11.79
N TYR A 85 13.89 -13.29 -11.40
CA TYR A 85 13.58 -11.95 -11.94
C TYR A 85 13.49 -11.85 -13.48
N ALA A 86 14.29 -12.63 -14.22
CA ALA A 86 14.29 -12.67 -15.69
C ALA A 86 13.27 -13.66 -16.32
N ILE A 87 12.50 -14.38 -15.50
CA ILE A 87 11.44 -15.32 -15.89
C ILE A 87 10.08 -14.63 -15.84
N ASN A 88 9.25 -14.92 -16.82
CA ASN A 88 7.87 -14.44 -16.90
C ASN A 88 7.09 -14.78 -15.61
N THR A 89 6.38 -13.79 -15.06
CA THR A 89 5.59 -13.91 -13.83
C THR A 89 4.57 -15.06 -13.87
N ARG A 90 3.91 -15.28 -15.01
CA ARG A 90 2.97 -16.40 -15.17
C ARG A 90 3.67 -17.74 -14.99
N ILE A 91 4.80 -17.94 -15.67
CA ILE A 91 5.60 -19.17 -15.57
C ILE A 91 6.12 -19.36 -14.14
N LYS A 92 6.48 -18.28 -13.43
CA LYS A 92 6.92 -18.38 -12.04
C LYS A 92 5.88 -19.03 -11.14
N PHE A 93 4.65 -18.52 -11.19
CA PHE A 93 3.56 -18.98 -10.34
C PHE A 93 3.00 -20.32 -10.79
N GLU A 94 3.00 -20.59 -12.10
CA GLU A 94 2.69 -21.93 -12.60
C GLU A 94 3.73 -22.94 -12.10
N ALA A 95 5.02 -22.66 -12.24
CA ALA A 95 6.11 -23.57 -11.82
C ALA A 95 6.20 -23.78 -10.30
N PHE A 96 6.03 -22.71 -9.51
CA PHE A 96 6.11 -22.75 -8.05
C PHE A 96 4.96 -21.94 -7.41
N PRO A 97 3.77 -22.54 -7.24
CA PRO A 97 2.59 -21.85 -6.70
C PRO A 97 2.79 -21.28 -5.30
N SER A 98 3.65 -21.91 -4.49
CA SER A 98 3.99 -21.43 -3.14
C SER A 98 4.59 -20.03 -3.14
N LEU A 99 5.21 -19.58 -4.24
CA LEU A 99 5.74 -18.22 -4.38
C LEU A 99 4.65 -17.17 -4.61
N LYS A 100 3.48 -17.56 -5.11
CA LYS A 100 2.33 -16.66 -5.30
C LYS A 100 1.85 -16.15 -3.94
N ASN A 101 1.58 -17.08 -3.02
CA ASN A 101 1.11 -16.76 -1.68
C ASN A 101 2.13 -15.94 -0.88
N ALA A 102 3.43 -16.22 -1.03
CA ALA A 102 4.47 -15.48 -0.32
C ALA A 102 4.56 -13.99 -0.75
N ASN A 103 4.33 -13.70 -2.02
CA ASN A 103 4.33 -12.32 -2.53
C ASN A 103 3.04 -11.57 -2.19
N GLU A 104 1.90 -12.23 -2.24
CA GLU A 104 0.61 -11.67 -1.80
C GLU A 104 0.66 -11.31 -0.30
N THR A 105 1.18 -12.19 0.55
CA THR A 105 1.34 -11.91 1.99
C THR A 105 2.30 -10.73 2.25
N LYS A 106 3.40 -10.61 1.51
CA LYS A 106 4.33 -9.47 1.65
C LYS A 106 3.68 -8.14 1.25
N PHE A 107 2.91 -8.13 0.17
CA PHE A 107 2.21 -6.94 -0.30
C PHE A 107 1.16 -6.48 0.71
N ASN A 108 0.33 -7.41 1.19
CA ASN A 108 -0.73 -7.12 2.17
C ASN A 108 -0.13 -6.60 3.49
N ASN A 109 0.92 -7.23 4.00
CA ASN A 109 1.59 -6.77 5.23
C ASN A 109 2.22 -5.37 5.07
N GLY A 110 2.76 -5.06 3.89
CA GLY A 110 3.34 -3.74 3.60
C GLY A 110 2.28 -2.64 3.50
N PHE A 111 1.12 -2.95 2.94
CA PHE A 111 -0.02 -2.05 2.86
C PHE A 111 -0.59 -1.76 4.27
N ASP A 112 -0.79 -2.80 5.08
CA ASP A 112 -1.30 -2.68 6.45
C ASP A 112 -0.41 -1.81 7.34
N MET A 113 0.91 -1.94 7.24
CA MET A 113 1.84 -1.11 8.03
C MET A 113 1.78 0.37 7.64
N ARG A 114 1.63 0.69 6.36
CA ARG A 114 1.50 2.08 5.90
C ARG A 114 0.16 2.67 6.32
N SER A 115 -0.92 1.91 6.17
CA SER A 115 -2.26 2.32 6.59
C SER A 115 -2.29 2.63 8.09
N ARG A 116 -1.80 1.72 8.94
CA ARG A 116 -1.72 1.91 10.40
C ARG A 116 -0.83 3.08 10.80
N ARG A 117 0.23 3.36 10.04
CA ARG A 117 1.08 4.52 10.29
C ARG A 117 0.33 5.82 10.01
N ASN A 118 -0.36 5.91 8.88
CA ASN A 118 -1.12 7.10 8.50
C ASN A 118 -2.26 7.37 9.48
N GLU A 119 -3.01 6.33 9.86
CA GLU A 119 -4.06 6.41 10.88
C GLU A 119 -3.53 6.97 12.20
N LYS A 120 -2.37 6.50 12.68
CA LYS A 120 -1.74 7.03 13.89
C LYS A 120 -1.29 8.49 13.77
N ILE A 121 -0.93 8.94 12.57
CA ILE A 121 -0.55 10.34 12.33
C ILE A 121 -1.81 11.20 12.33
N GLU A 122 -2.87 10.77 11.66
CA GLU A 122 -4.16 11.45 11.61
C GLU A 122 -4.76 11.60 13.01
N ILE A 123 -4.78 10.53 13.81
CA ILE A 123 -5.25 10.59 15.21
C ILE A 123 -4.46 11.61 16.01
N LYS A 124 -3.12 11.61 15.92
CA LYS A 124 -2.29 12.58 16.64
C LYS A 124 -2.53 14.03 16.20
N GLN A 125 -2.75 14.24 14.91
CA GLN A 125 -3.07 15.57 14.39
C GLN A 125 -4.44 16.04 14.87
N MET A 126 -5.42 15.15 14.88
CA MET A 126 -6.76 15.42 15.39
C MET A 126 -6.74 15.73 16.90
N ASP A 127 -6.02 14.94 17.69
CA ASP A 127 -5.86 15.15 19.14
C ASP A 127 -5.19 16.50 19.44
N ALA A 128 -4.14 16.84 18.69
CA ALA A 128 -3.45 18.13 18.82
C ALA A 128 -4.35 19.31 18.45
N HIS A 129 -5.12 19.18 17.37
CA HIS A 129 -6.09 20.19 16.93
C HIS A 129 -7.21 20.37 17.96
N GLN A 130 -7.75 19.27 18.50
CA GLN A 130 -8.78 19.32 19.54
C GLN A 130 -8.25 19.98 20.82
N THR A 131 -7.01 19.69 21.22
CA THR A 131 -6.38 20.34 22.38
C THR A 131 -6.26 21.85 22.17
N LEU A 132 -5.78 22.28 20.99
CA LEU A 132 -5.70 23.70 20.64
C LEU A 132 -7.08 24.35 20.63
N PHE A 133 -8.08 23.68 20.07
CA PHE A 133 -9.46 24.14 20.05
C PHE A 133 -10.00 24.36 21.47
N ASP A 134 -9.82 23.39 22.36
CA ASP A 134 -10.29 23.46 23.75
C ASP A 134 -9.59 24.57 24.54
N GLU A 135 -8.28 24.75 24.34
CA GLU A 135 -7.49 25.83 24.96
C GLU A 135 -8.01 27.21 24.51
N LYS A 136 -8.20 27.40 23.20
CA LYS A 136 -8.67 28.67 22.62
C LYS A 136 -10.11 28.97 22.99
N LEU A 137 -10.98 27.96 23.03
CA LEU A 137 -12.35 28.08 23.50
C LEU A 137 -12.39 28.48 24.98
N THR A 138 -11.56 27.86 25.82
CA THR A 138 -11.47 28.21 27.24
C THR A 138 -11.03 29.67 27.43
N ALA A 139 -10.06 30.13 26.64
CA ALA A 139 -9.64 31.53 26.66
C ALA A 139 -10.75 32.48 26.18
N LEU A 140 -11.46 32.15 25.09
CA LEU A 140 -12.59 32.93 24.59
C LEU A 140 -13.67 33.11 25.67
N MET A 141 -13.93 32.04 26.43
CA MET A 141 -14.97 32.00 27.46
C MET A 141 -14.73 32.94 28.66
N THR A 142 -13.56 33.58 28.75
CA THR A 142 -13.24 34.59 29.78
C THR A 142 -13.14 36.00 29.20
N MET A 143 -13.25 36.15 27.88
CA MET A 143 -13.16 37.44 27.19
C MET A 143 -14.47 38.22 27.23
N SER A 144 -14.33 39.54 27.23
CA SER A 144 -15.45 40.48 27.06
C SER A 144 -15.91 40.57 25.60
N ASN A 145 -17.16 41.01 25.39
CA ASN A 145 -17.76 41.22 24.07
C ASN A 145 -16.87 42.09 23.13
N LYS A 146 -16.22 43.13 23.67
CA LYS A 146 -15.33 44.03 22.90
C LYS A 146 -14.08 43.36 22.36
N GLN A 147 -13.68 42.22 22.91
CA GLN A 147 -12.47 41.50 22.51
C GLN A 147 -12.73 40.42 21.45
N LEU A 148 -14.00 40.11 21.15
CA LEU A 148 -14.38 39.03 20.24
C LEU A 148 -13.85 39.23 18.82
N GLY A 149 -13.93 40.46 18.29
CA GLY A 149 -13.46 40.76 16.92
C GLY A 149 -11.96 40.51 16.75
N GLY A 150 -11.15 40.95 17.74
CA GLY A 150 -9.72 40.68 17.76
C GLY A 150 -9.42 39.20 17.87
N TRP A 151 -10.12 38.49 18.76
CA TRP A 151 -9.96 37.05 18.92
C TRP A 151 -10.30 36.27 17.63
N VAL A 152 -11.37 36.62 16.92
CA VAL A 152 -11.70 35.95 15.65
C VAL A 152 -10.58 36.16 14.64
N SER A 153 -10.13 37.40 14.45
CA SER A 153 -9.06 37.71 13.49
C SER A 153 -7.76 36.96 13.80
N GLU A 154 -7.39 36.82 15.08
CA GLU A 154 -6.18 36.10 15.50
C GLU A 154 -6.26 34.58 15.28
N ASN A 155 -7.47 34.02 15.21
CA ASN A 155 -7.66 32.57 15.11
C ASN A 155 -8.22 32.11 13.75
N GLU A 156 -8.39 33.01 12.78
CA GLU A 156 -8.76 32.68 11.39
C GLU A 156 -7.71 31.82 10.68
N GLU A 157 -6.43 31.90 11.09
CA GLU A 157 -5.36 31.04 10.55
C GLU A 157 -5.37 29.62 11.13
N HIS A 158 -5.98 29.45 12.31
CA HIS A 158 -5.96 28.20 13.07
C HIS A 158 -7.27 27.41 12.96
N PHE A 159 -8.39 28.08 12.74
CA PHE A 159 -9.71 27.49 12.72
C PHE A 159 -10.45 27.80 11.43
N ASN A 160 -11.26 26.84 10.97
CA ASN A 160 -12.16 27.07 9.87
C ASN A 160 -13.39 27.88 10.31
N LYS A 161 -14.18 28.35 9.34
CA LYS A 161 -15.36 29.20 9.60
C LYS A 161 -16.39 28.52 10.51
N PHE A 162 -16.57 27.20 10.43
CA PHE A 162 -17.52 26.47 11.26
C PHE A 162 -17.04 26.37 12.71
N GLU A 163 -15.76 26.16 12.93
CA GLU A 163 -15.15 26.11 14.27
C GLU A 163 -15.24 27.47 14.97
N LEU A 164 -14.93 28.56 14.26
CA LEU A 164 -15.09 29.92 14.78
C LEU A 164 -16.56 30.24 15.09
N TYR A 165 -17.47 29.81 14.21
CA TYR A 165 -18.92 29.93 14.44
C TYR A 165 -19.36 29.18 15.70
N ASP A 166 -18.88 27.95 15.90
CA ASP A 166 -19.23 27.15 17.07
C ASP A 166 -18.67 27.75 18.37
N CYS A 167 -17.45 28.29 18.33
CA CYS A 167 -16.84 29.02 19.43
C CYS A 167 -17.67 30.25 19.83
N LEU A 168 -18.07 31.07 18.86
CA LEU A 168 -18.92 32.25 19.11
C LEU A 168 -20.31 31.85 19.62
N ARG A 169 -20.90 30.77 19.10
CA ARG A 169 -22.16 30.21 19.61
C ARG A 169 -22.04 29.83 21.07
N CYS A 170 -20.96 29.13 21.42
CA CYS A 170 -20.70 28.70 22.79
C CYS A 170 -20.49 29.91 23.72
N TRP A 171 -19.74 30.93 23.27
CA TRP A 171 -19.57 32.17 24.01
C TRP A 171 -20.91 32.90 24.23
N PHE A 172 -21.72 33.05 23.17
CA PHE A 172 -23.04 33.68 23.23
C PHE A 172 -23.96 32.99 24.24
N LYS A 173 -24.02 31.65 24.18
CA LYS A 173 -24.84 30.86 25.11
C LYS A 173 -24.43 31.05 26.58
N LYS A 174 -23.14 31.27 26.85
CA LYS A 174 -22.63 31.47 28.22
C LYS A 174 -22.88 32.89 28.72
N HIS A 175 -22.70 33.90 27.87
CA HIS A 175 -22.69 35.31 28.30
C HIS A 175 -23.98 36.07 28.02
N ARG A 176 -24.79 35.64 27.05
CA ARG A 176 -26.07 36.26 26.72
C ARG A 176 -27.26 35.40 27.11
N LYS A 177 -28.25 36.05 27.71
CA LYS A 177 -29.61 35.54 27.85
C LYS A 177 -30.45 36.22 26.77
N SER A 178 -30.85 35.45 25.78
CA SER A 178 -31.67 35.90 24.64
C SER A 178 -32.80 34.91 24.45
N ASP A 179 -33.99 35.41 24.10
CA ASP A 179 -35.13 34.57 23.72
C ASP A 179 -34.93 33.95 22.32
N TRP A 180 -34.07 34.56 21.50
CA TRP A 180 -33.64 34.04 20.20
C TRP A 180 -32.42 33.15 20.33
N THR A 181 -32.40 32.04 19.59
CA THR A 181 -31.21 31.19 19.56
C THR A 181 -30.12 31.82 18.70
N PHE A 182 -28.86 31.48 18.97
CA PHE A 182 -27.74 31.96 18.17
C PHE A 182 -27.90 31.63 16.67
N HIS A 183 -28.49 30.48 16.35
CA HIS A 183 -28.72 30.10 14.97
C HIS A 183 -29.79 30.99 14.31
N ASP A 184 -30.85 31.35 15.03
CA ASP A 184 -31.90 32.23 14.50
C ASP A 184 -31.33 33.61 14.13
N LEU A 185 -30.37 34.11 14.92
CA LEU A 185 -29.75 35.42 14.72
C LEU A 185 -28.65 35.41 13.65
N TYR A 186 -27.85 34.34 13.59
CA TYR A 186 -26.57 34.36 12.87
C TYR A 186 -26.41 33.27 11.80
N ASN A 187 -27.48 32.56 11.42
CA ASN A 187 -27.37 31.53 10.38
C ASN A 187 -26.82 32.10 9.06
N GLY A 188 -25.76 31.46 8.53
CA GLY A 188 -25.11 31.89 7.29
C GLY A 188 -24.28 33.17 7.39
N ILE A 189 -24.15 33.77 8.58
CA ILE A 189 -23.34 34.97 8.78
C ILE A 189 -21.88 34.57 9.05
N GLU A 190 -20.94 35.34 8.51
CA GLU A 190 -19.51 35.10 8.72
C GLU A 190 -19.09 35.39 10.18
N PRO A 191 -18.18 34.59 10.77
CA PRO A 191 -17.76 34.75 12.17
C PRO A 191 -17.27 36.16 12.52
N SER A 192 -16.55 36.83 11.62
CA SER A 192 -16.07 38.20 11.82
C SER A 192 -17.22 39.21 11.96
N LYS A 193 -18.29 39.06 11.18
CA LYS A 193 -19.50 39.90 11.27
C LYS A 193 -20.29 39.60 12.54
N ILE A 194 -20.38 38.33 12.92
CA ILE A 194 -21.02 37.92 14.18
C ILE A 194 -20.27 38.54 15.37
N ALA A 195 -18.95 38.43 15.40
CA ALA A 195 -18.13 39.00 16.48
C ALA A 195 -18.23 40.53 16.52
N TYR A 196 -18.30 41.18 15.37
CA TYR A 196 -18.56 42.62 15.28
C TYR A 196 -19.94 42.96 15.87
N ASP A 197 -21.00 42.29 15.45
CA ASP A 197 -22.36 42.53 15.95
C ASP A 197 -22.45 42.34 17.46
N LEU A 198 -21.93 41.21 17.97
CA LEU A 198 -21.85 40.91 19.39
C LEU A 198 -21.04 41.93 20.20
N SER A 199 -20.16 42.72 19.57
CA SER A 199 -19.31 43.70 20.25
C SER A 199 -20.02 45.03 20.59
N PHE A 200 -21.17 45.32 19.95
CA PHE A 200 -21.99 46.51 20.24
C PHE A 200 -23.04 46.29 21.32
N ASP A 201 -23.21 45.04 21.68
CA ASP A 201 -24.31 44.55 22.46
C ASP A 201 -23.83 44.48 23.93
N ASP A 202 -24.16 45.51 24.73
CA ASP A 202 -23.95 45.56 26.19
C ASP A 202 -24.99 44.70 26.95
#